data_AF-A0A6N8BL35-F1
#
_entry.id   AF-A0A6N8BL35-F1
#
_cell.length_a   1.000
_cell.length_b   1.000
_cell.length_c   1.000
_cell.angle_alpha   90.00
_cell.angle_beta   90.00
_cell.angle_gamma   90.00
#
_symmetry.space_group_name_H-M   'P 1'
#
loop_
_entity.id
_entity.type
_entity.pdbx_description
1 polymer ?
#
loop_
_entity_poly.entity_id
_entity_poly.type
_entity_poly.pdbx_seq_one_letter_code
_entity_poly.pdbx_strand_id
1 'polypeptide(L)'
;MKIRNLVLMLAMAFSVALLTGCNFDGGVEQGRCVGYDANAKTLTIVVDVTHDQFNPHYSGGTHTFKLPVESQDMGPAPTPGGRLMIDTAKNMVLVYDQKTNSVREVPVQFTDVEKNVGSDHPKVKGKTFPMIDKEQQTVTVYSGRQKSLITFKVPAEAQDFPAYAWTAGDEMRIAFRNADKTQSMRIMNVSKTNIFKK
;
A
#
# COMPACT_ATOMS: atom_id res chain seq x y z
N MET A 1 4.87 -29.21 7.40
CA MET A 1 5.05 -27.76 7.65
C MET A 1 6.53 -27.48 7.83
N LYS A 2 7.13 -26.71 6.93
CA LYS A 2 8.59 -26.55 6.86
C LYS A 2 9.06 -25.56 7.93
N ILE A 3 10.19 -25.88 8.58
CA ILE A 3 10.89 -25.13 9.64
C ILE A 3 10.97 -23.60 9.41
N ARG A 4 10.91 -23.14 8.14
CA ARG A 4 10.79 -21.73 7.76
C ARG A 4 9.56 -20.99 8.33
N ASN A 5 8.41 -21.66 8.50
CA ASN A 5 7.21 -21.01 9.07
C ASN A 5 7.31 -20.84 10.59
N LEU A 6 8.10 -21.68 11.26
CA LEU A 6 8.29 -21.61 12.72
C LEU A 6 9.24 -20.46 13.09
N VAL A 7 10.27 -20.21 12.27
CA VAL A 7 11.21 -19.09 12.45
C VAL A 7 10.53 -17.73 12.17
N LEU A 8 9.56 -17.68 11.25
CA LEU A 8 8.79 -16.45 10.97
C LEU A 8 7.88 -16.03 12.13
N MET A 9 7.22 -16.97 12.82
CA MET A 9 6.44 -16.65 14.02
C MET A 9 7.35 -16.25 15.18
N LEU A 10 8.51 -16.89 15.31
CA LEU A 10 9.45 -16.60 16.40
C LEU A 10 10.08 -15.21 16.27
N ALA A 11 10.43 -14.76 15.05
CA ALA A 11 10.97 -13.41 14.83
C ALA A 11 9.91 -12.29 14.98
N MET A 12 8.64 -12.60 14.73
CA MET A 12 7.52 -11.67 14.92
C MET A 12 7.21 -11.45 16.41
N ALA A 13 7.46 -12.45 17.25
CA ALA A 13 7.37 -12.35 18.71
C ALA A 13 8.65 -11.76 19.35
N PHE A 14 9.84 -12.03 18.79
CA PHE A 14 11.11 -11.66 19.45
C PHE A 14 11.45 -10.16 19.41
N SER A 15 10.84 -9.40 18.51
CA SER A 15 10.94 -7.93 18.53
C SER A 15 10.05 -7.27 19.60
N VAL A 16 9.16 -8.04 20.23
CA VAL A 16 8.30 -7.62 21.36
C VAL A 16 8.77 -8.22 22.69
N ALA A 17 9.46 -9.37 22.66
CA ALA A 17 9.85 -10.14 23.84
C ALA A 17 11.03 -9.58 24.65
N LEU A 18 11.71 -8.51 24.23
CA LEU A 18 12.70 -7.82 25.07
C LEU A 18 12.07 -6.81 26.06
N LEU A 19 10.73 -6.71 26.09
CA LEU A 19 9.96 -6.00 27.10
C LEU A 19 9.24 -7.01 28.02
N THR A 20 9.98 -7.95 28.61
CA THR A 20 9.45 -8.79 29.70
C THR A 20 9.22 -7.92 30.95
N GLY A 21 8.08 -7.21 30.95
CA GLY A 21 7.66 -6.31 32.03
C GLY A 21 6.47 -5.40 31.70
N CYS A 22 5.91 -5.41 30.48
CA CYS A 22 4.74 -4.60 30.14
C CYS A 22 3.77 -5.40 29.27
N ASN A 23 2.55 -5.62 29.75
CA ASN A 23 1.44 -6.10 28.93
C ASN A 23 1.30 -5.18 27.70
N PHE A 24 1.65 -5.69 26.52
CA PHE A 24 1.38 -4.98 25.28
C PHE A 24 -0.11 -5.12 24.96
N ASP A 25 -0.92 -4.21 25.51
CA ASP A 25 -2.32 -4.04 25.12
C ASP A 25 -2.40 -3.11 23.90
N GLY A 26 -2.39 -3.70 22.72
CA GLY A 26 -2.31 -2.98 21.47
C GLY A 26 -2.56 -3.85 20.25
N GLY A 27 -2.53 -3.20 19.09
CA GLY A 27 -2.80 -3.84 17.81
C GLY A 27 -1.80 -3.42 16.74
N VAL A 28 -1.83 -4.17 15.63
CA VAL A 28 -1.09 -3.84 14.42
C VAL A 28 -2.07 -3.79 13.26
N GLU A 29 -2.05 -2.70 12.51
CA GLU A 29 -2.75 -2.59 11.24
C GLU A 29 -1.76 -2.49 10.08
N GLN A 30 -2.13 -3.08 8.95
CA GLN A 30 -1.39 -2.99 7.70
C GLN A 30 -2.32 -2.48 6.61
N GLY A 31 -1.80 -1.65 5.71
CA GLY A 31 -2.62 -1.09 4.65
C GLY A 31 -1.84 -0.29 3.61
N ARG A 32 -2.56 0.16 2.58
CA ARG A 32 -2.03 1.01 1.52
C ARG A 32 -2.08 2.47 1.94
N CYS A 33 -0.96 3.18 1.88
CA CYS A 33 -0.88 4.61 2.16
C CYS A 33 -1.63 5.42 1.09
N VAL A 34 -2.64 6.17 1.52
CA VAL A 34 -3.46 7.07 0.68
C VAL A 34 -3.37 8.54 1.13
N GLY A 35 -2.63 8.82 2.19
CA GLY A 35 -2.39 10.18 2.67
C GLY A 35 -1.20 10.21 3.61
N TYR A 36 -0.37 11.24 3.49
CA TYR A 36 0.74 11.48 4.39
C TYR A 36 0.98 12.99 4.48
N ASP A 37 0.96 13.52 5.69
CA ASP A 37 1.25 14.92 5.97
C ASP A 37 2.34 15.01 7.03
N ALA A 38 3.53 15.43 6.61
CA ALA A 38 4.68 15.59 7.50
C ALA A 38 4.51 16.75 8.49
N ASN A 39 3.76 17.79 8.10
CA ASN A 39 3.53 18.97 8.92
C ASN A 39 2.46 18.69 9.97
N ALA A 40 1.32 18.14 9.56
CA ALA A 40 0.26 17.70 10.47
C ALA A 40 0.64 16.43 11.25
N LYS A 41 1.74 15.77 10.88
CA LYS A 41 2.20 14.50 11.43
C LYS A 41 1.11 13.44 11.38
N THR A 42 0.55 13.21 10.20
CA THR A 42 -0.49 12.18 9.99
C THR A 42 -0.17 11.24 8.83
N LEU A 43 -0.71 10.03 8.93
CA LEU A 43 -0.67 8.98 7.91
C LEU A 43 -2.08 8.39 7.76
N THR A 44 -2.59 8.30 6.54
CA THR A 44 -3.87 7.65 6.23
C THR A 44 -3.64 6.39 5.42
N ILE A 45 -4.24 5.29 5.85
CA ILE A 45 -4.20 4.01 5.14
C ILE A 45 -5.61 3.51 4.82
N VAL A 46 -5.72 2.74 3.73
CA VAL A 46 -6.82 1.80 3.52
C VAL A 46 -6.35 0.43 3.98
N VAL A 47 -7.06 -0.15 4.95
CA VAL A 47 -6.68 -1.40 5.62
C VAL A 47 -6.71 -2.59 4.65
N ASP A 48 -5.67 -3.40 4.74
CA ASP A 48 -5.63 -4.74 4.13
C ASP A 48 -6.47 -5.72 4.95
N VAL A 49 -7.50 -6.31 4.36
CA VAL A 49 -8.39 -7.23 5.08
C VAL A 49 -7.89 -8.68 5.09
N THR A 50 -6.95 -9.04 4.21
CA THR A 50 -6.43 -10.42 4.16
C THR A 50 -5.25 -10.64 5.10
N HIS A 51 -4.55 -9.56 5.45
CA HIS A 51 -3.28 -9.61 6.18
C HIS A 51 -2.23 -10.49 5.47
N ASP A 52 -2.36 -10.66 4.15
CA ASP A 52 -1.41 -11.41 3.31
C ASP A 52 -0.45 -10.44 2.62
N GLN A 53 0.82 -10.49 3.01
CA GLN A 53 1.87 -9.66 2.42
C GLN A 53 2.03 -9.88 0.90
N PHE A 54 1.76 -11.08 0.39
CA PHE A 54 1.92 -11.39 -1.03
C PHE A 54 0.68 -11.04 -1.84
N ASN A 55 -0.51 -11.26 -1.27
CA ASN A 55 -1.81 -11.01 -1.91
C ASN A 55 -2.74 -10.17 -1.01
N PRO A 56 -2.38 -8.90 -0.76
CA PRO A 56 -3.19 -8.02 0.08
C PRO A 56 -4.51 -7.64 -0.60
N HIS A 57 -5.54 -7.37 0.20
CA HIS A 57 -6.81 -6.86 -0.29
C HIS A 57 -7.20 -5.56 0.43
N TYR A 58 -6.96 -4.42 -0.23
CA TYR A 58 -7.16 -3.09 0.34
C TYR A 58 -8.60 -2.58 0.18
N SER A 59 -9.55 -3.28 0.79
CA SER A 59 -10.97 -2.90 0.82
C SER A 59 -11.51 -2.69 2.24
N GLY A 60 -10.61 -2.61 3.23
CA GLY A 60 -10.98 -2.35 4.62
C GLY A 60 -11.32 -0.89 4.88
N GLY A 61 -11.43 -0.54 6.16
CA GLY A 61 -11.66 0.83 6.59
C GLY A 61 -10.51 1.77 6.19
N THR A 62 -10.85 3.06 6.06
CA THR A 62 -9.84 4.12 5.93
C THR A 62 -9.53 4.68 7.30
N HIS A 63 -8.29 4.51 7.77
CA HIS A 63 -7.87 4.96 9.09
C HIS A 63 -6.74 5.98 9.00
N THR A 64 -6.82 7.03 9.82
CA THR A 64 -5.77 8.04 9.94
C THR A 64 -5.12 7.93 11.31
N PHE A 65 -3.79 7.92 11.31
CA PHE A 65 -2.96 7.83 12.50
C PHE A 65 -2.08 9.08 12.62
N LYS A 66 -1.87 9.55 13.84
CA LYS A 66 -0.76 10.45 14.15
C LYS A 66 0.55 9.68 14.06
N LEU A 67 1.61 10.31 13.53
CA LEU A 67 2.95 9.73 13.48
C LEU A 67 3.50 9.48 14.90
N PRO A 68 4.49 8.57 15.05
CA PRO A 68 5.13 8.33 16.34
C PRO A 68 5.75 9.61 16.88
N VAL A 69 5.75 9.74 18.20
CA VAL A 69 6.39 10.87 18.89
C VAL A 69 7.89 10.86 18.66
N GLU A 70 8.50 9.68 18.79
CA GLU A 70 9.93 9.46 18.61
C GLU A 70 10.25 9.14 17.15
N SER A 71 11.20 9.86 16.56
CA SER A 71 11.57 9.68 15.14
C SER A 71 12.13 8.30 14.83
N GLN A 72 12.76 7.64 15.81
CA GLN A 72 13.31 6.28 15.66
C GLN A 72 12.23 5.21 15.44
N ASP A 73 10.99 5.49 15.84
CA ASP A 73 9.85 4.59 15.66
C ASP A 73 9.15 4.78 14.30
N MET A 74 9.68 5.70 13.47
CA MET A 74 9.24 5.92 12.10
C MET A 74 10.23 5.32 11.10
N GLY A 75 9.76 4.39 10.28
CA GLY A 75 10.49 3.90 9.11
C GLY A 75 10.59 4.94 7.99
N PRO A 76 11.09 4.56 6.80
CA PRO A 76 11.18 5.48 5.67
C PRO A 76 9.85 6.17 5.36
N ALA A 77 9.88 7.48 5.09
CA ALA A 77 8.69 8.25 4.77
C ALA A 77 7.90 7.62 3.60
N PRO A 78 6.57 7.50 3.72
CA PRO A 78 5.75 6.85 2.72
C PRO A 78 5.46 7.77 1.54
N THR A 79 5.24 7.14 0.39
CA THR A 79 4.65 7.79 -0.78
C THR A 79 3.18 7.42 -0.85
N PRO A 80 2.24 8.37 -0.78
CA PRO A 80 0.81 8.08 -0.89
C PRO A 80 0.43 7.82 -2.35
N GLY A 81 -0.59 6.98 -2.57
CA GLY A 81 -1.13 6.72 -3.90
C GLY A 81 -2.55 6.16 -3.82
N GLY A 82 -3.43 6.63 -4.69
CA GLY A 82 -4.85 6.31 -4.68
C GLY A 82 -5.18 4.94 -5.25
N ARG A 83 -4.30 4.30 -6.02
CA ARG A 83 -4.57 2.98 -6.59
C ARG A 83 -4.41 1.91 -5.51
N LEU A 84 -5.51 1.25 -5.19
CA LEU A 84 -5.57 0.23 -4.13
C LEU A 84 -5.36 -1.17 -4.72
N MET A 85 -6.06 -1.51 -5.80
CA MET A 85 -6.04 -2.84 -6.41
C MET A 85 -6.31 -2.78 -7.90
N ILE A 86 -5.79 -3.76 -8.64
CA ILE A 86 -6.15 -4.02 -10.04
C ILE A 86 -6.71 -5.44 -10.07
N ASP A 87 -7.98 -5.59 -10.46
CA ASP A 87 -8.65 -6.88 -10.61
C ASP A 87 -8.93 -7.13 -12.10
N THR A 88 -8.01 -7.87 -12.73
CA THR A 88 -8.12 -8.23 -14.15
C THR A 88 -9.24 -9.21 -14.44
N ALA A 89 -9.70 -9.98 -13.44
CA ALA A 89 -10.79 -10.94 -13.62
C ALA A 89 -12.15 -10.22 -13.64
N LYS A 90 -12.29 -9.16 -12.84
CA LYS A 90 -13.52 -8.36 -12.76
C LYS A 90 -13.55 -7.14 -13.67
N ASN A 91 -12.49 -6.88 -14.45
CA ASN A 91 -12.39 -5.66 -15.27
C ASN A 91 -12.56 -4.38 -14.44
N MET A 92 -11.90 -4.31 -13.28
CA MET A 92 -12.00 -3.14 -12.40
C MET A 92 -10.68 -2.77 -11.73
N VAL A 93 -10.56 -1.49 -11.38
CA VAL A 93 -9.48 -0.95 -10.55
C VAL A 93 -10.11 -0.34 -9.31
N LEU A 94 -9.61 -0.72 -8.14
CA LEU A 94 -10.03 -0.14 -6.87
C LEU A 94 -9.17 1.09 -6.58
N VAL A 95 -9.81 2.23 -6.33
CA VAL A 95 -9.14 3.50 -6.05
C VAL A 95 -9.67 4.14 -4.78
N TYR A 96 -8.84 4.93 -4.12
CA TYR A 96 -9.23 5.82 -3.04
C TYR A 96 -9.50 7.21 -3.59
N ASP A 97 -10.73 7.70 -3.42
CA ASP A 97 -11.07 9.09 -3.75
C ASP A 97 -10.88 9.98 -2.52
N GLN A 98 -9.92 10.89 -2.62
CA GLN A 98 -9.60 11.86 -1.57
C GLN A 98 -10.73 12.89 -1.33
N LYS A 99 -11.57 13.17 -2.33
CA LYS A 99 -12.68 14.12 -2.19
C LYS A 99 -13.76 13.57 -1.27
N THR A 100 -14.05 12.28 -1.36
CA THR A 100 -15.09 11.62 -0.54
C THR A 100 -14.51 10.79 0.60
N ASN A 101 -13.19 10.70 0.72
CA ASN A 101 -12.48 9.84 1.65
C ASN A 101 -12.99 8.40 1.64
N SER A 102 -13.20 7.86 0.45
CA SER A 102 -13.84 6.55 0.27
C SER A 102 -13.15 5.73 -0.81
N VAL A 103 -13.26 4.41 -0.66
CA VAL A 103 -12.86 3.43 -1.66
C VAL A 103 -13.93 3.38 -2.76
N ARG A 104 -13.52 3.32 -4.02
CA ARG A 104 -14.39 3.19 -5.19
C ARG A 104 -13.87 2.14 -6.16
N GLU A 105 -14.78 1.38 -6.74
CA GLU A 105 -14.50 0.53 -7.88
C GLU A 105 -14.66 1.36 -9.16
N VAL A 106 -13.64 1.34 -10.01
CA VAL A 106 -13.69 1.95 -11.34
C VAL A 106 -13.71 0.81 -12.36
N PRO A 107 -14.80 0.61 -13.11
CA PRO A 107 -14.80 -0.37 -14.19
C PRO A 107 -13.82 0.09 -15.28
N VAL A 108 -12.98 -0.81 -15.77
CA VAL A 108 -11.98 -0.51 -16.80
C VAL A 108 -11.99 -1.59 -17.88
N GLN A 109 -11.48 -1.27 -19.07
CA GLN A 109 -11.26 -2.27 -20.11
C GLN A 109 -9.75 -2.50 -20.27
N PHE A 110 -9.25 -3.65 -19.83
CA PHE A 110 -7.84 -4.00 -20.04
C PHE A 110 -7.56 -4.20 -21.53
N THR A 111 -6.59 -3.44 -22.05
CA THR A 111 -6.14 -3.53 -23.44
C THR A 111 -4.83 -4.28 -23.55
N ASP A 112 -4.01 -4.27 -22.51
CA ASP A 112 -2.75 -5.01 -22.44
C ASP A 112 -2.39 -5.38 -21.00
N VAL A 113 -1.93 -6.61 -20.80
CA VAL A 113 -1.53 -7.16 -19.50
C VAL A 113 -0.27 -7.99 -19.70
N GLU A 114 0.88 -7.36 -19.55
CA GLU A 114 2.17 -8.03 -19.65
C GLU A 114 2.61 -8.51 -18.25
N LYS A 115 2.75 -9.83 -18.09
CA LYS A 115 3.26 -10.47 -16.87
C LYS A 115 4.77 -10.74 -16.97
N ASN A 116 5.40 -11.00 -15.84
CA ASN A 116 6.84 -11.28 -15.72
C ASN A 116 7.74 -10.10 -16.16
N VAL A 117 7.23 -8.87 -16.06
CA VAL A 117 7.97 -7.64 -16.34
C VAL A 117 8.68 -7.16 -15.08
N GLY A 118 9.99 -7.41 -15.02
CA GLY A 118 10.86 -6.93 -13.94
C GLY A 118 11.08 -5.41 -13.96
N SER A 119 11.57 -4.84 -12.86
CA SER A 119 11.86 -3.40 -12.76
C SER A 119 13.02 -2.94 -13.64
N ASP A 120 13.88 -3.89 -14.03
CA ASP A 120 15.02 -3.74 -14.94
C ASP A 120 14.63 -3.86 -16.43
N HIS A 121 13.40 -4.32 -16.72
CA HIS A 121 12.91 -4.50 -18.08
C HIS A 121 12.90 -3.15 -18.84
N PRO A 122 13.30 -3.09 -20.13
CA PRO A 122 13.37 -1.83 -20.89
C PRO A 122 12.05 -1.05 -20.96
N LYS A 123 10.90 -1.74 -20.86
CA LYS A 123 9.58 -1.10 -20.81
C LYS A 123 9.29 -0.37 -19.50
N VAL A 124 10.06 -0.62 -18.44
CA VAL A 124 9.86 -0.07 -17.08
C VAL A 124 11.05 0.80 -16.66
N LYS A 125 12.27 0.34 -16.90
CA LYS A 125 13.51 1.00 -16.48
C LYS A 125 13.58 2.44 -17.03
N GLY A 126 13.77 3.40 -16.13
CA GLY A 126 13.88 4.82 -16.48
C GLY A 126 12.54 5.49 -16.83
N LYS A 127 11.42 4.79 -16.67
CA LYS A 127 10.09 5.34 -16.91
C LYS A 127 9.35 5.61 -15.60
N THR A 128 8.47 6.62 -15.63
CA THR A 128 7.58 6.95 -14.51
C THR A 128 6.17 6.46 -14.81
N PHE A 129 5.55 5.84 -13.81
CA PHE A 129 4.16 5.38 -13.87
C PHE A 129 3.34 6.09 -12.78
N PRO A 130 2.04 6.32 -12.99
CA PRO A 130 1.25 5.95 -14.17
C PRO A 130 1.58 6.79 -15.41
N MET A 131 1.38 6.24 -16.60
CA MET A 131 1.34 7.00 -17.85
C MET A 131 -0.12 7.16 -18.24
N ILE A 132 -0.59 8.39 -18.41
CA ILE A 132 -1.97 8.69 -18.78
C ILE A 132 -1.96 9.22 -20.20
N ASP A 133 -2.68 8.53 -21.08
CA ASP A 133 -2.93 8.97 -22.45
C ASP A 133 -4.39 9.43 -22.53
N LYS A 134 -4.58 10.75 -22.64
CA LYS A 134 -5.92 11.36 -22.70
C LYS A 134 -6.60 11.15 -24.06
N GLU A 135 -5.84 11.01 -25.13
CA GLU A 135 -6.39 10.81 -26.49
C GLU A 135 -6.91 9.39 -26.64
N GLN A 136 -6.13 8.41 -26.18
CA GLN A 136 -6.51 7.00 -26.18
C GLN A 136 -7.38 6.61 -24.99
N GLN A 137 -7.56 7.53 -24.03
CA GLN A 137 -8.29 7.31 -22.77
C GLN A 137 -7.74 6.11 -22.00
N THR A 138 -6.41 5.93 -22.02
CA THR A 138 -5.75 4.80 -21.37
C THR A 138 -4.87 5.24 -20.21
N VAL A 139 -4.71 4.33 -19.26
CA VAL A 139 -3.73 4.44 -18.19
C VAL A 139 -2.84 3.20 -18.23
N THR A 140 -1.54 3.41 -18.30
CA THR A 140 -0.53 2.36 -18.14
C THR A 140 0.08 2.44 -16.74
N VAL A 141 0.10 1.31 -16.06
CA VAL A 141 0.60 1.16 -14.70
C VAL A 141 1.58 0.02 -14.56
N TYR A 142 2.58 0.21 -13.71
CA TYR A 142 3.49 -0.85 -13.30
C TYR A 142 3.18 -1.32 -11.88
N SER A 143 3.23 -2.63 -11.67
CA SER A 143 3.16 -3.29 -10.37
C SER A 143 4.44 -4.10 -10.13
N GLY A 144 5.34 -3.57 -9.31
CA GLY A 144 6.60 -4.25 -8.98
C GLY A 144 6.38 -5.57 -8.22
N ARG A 145 5.39 -5.61 -7.32
CA ARG A 145 5.03 -6.83 -6.57
C ARG A 145 4.56 -7.95 -7.49
N GLN A 146 3.67 -7.63 -8.43
CA GLN A 146 3.10 -8.59 -9.37
C GLN A 146 3.96 -8.78 -10.62
N LYS A 147 5.08 -8.05 -10.75
CA LYS A 147 5.93 -7.99 -11.95
C LYS A 147 5.09 -7.84 -13.23
N SER A 148 4.19 -6.88 -13.24
CA SER A 148 3.22 -6.72 -14.32
C SER A 148 3.15 -5.27 -14.80
N LEU A 149 3.11 -5.10 -16.13
CA LEU A 149 2.86 -3.83 -16.81
C LEU A 149 1.47 -3.93 -17.46
N ILE A 150 0.58 -3.02 -17.09
CA ILE A 150 -0.85 -3.17 -17.36
C ILE A 150 -1.34 -1.87 -17.98
N THR A 151 -2.05 -1.97 -19.11
CA THR A 151 -2.73 -0.85 -19.76
C THR A 151 -4.22 -1.13 -19.86
N PHE A 152 -5.03 -0.14 -19.50
CA PHE A 152 -6.48 -0.23 -19.57
C PHE A 152 -7.10 1.10 -19.99
N LYS A 153 -8.26 1.02 -20.65
CA LYS A 153 -9.12 2.18 -20.91
C LYS A 153 -9.92 2.55 -19.67
N VAL A 154 -10.05 3.85 -19.44
CA VAL A 154 -10.83 4.43 -18.33
C VAL A 154 -12.16 4.98 -18.82
N PRO A 155 -13.24 4.82 -18.04
CA PRO A 155 -14.56 5.33 -18.38
C PRO A 155 -14.60 6.86 -18.22
N ALA A 156 -15.58 7.52 -18.82
CA ALA A 156 -15.66 8.98 -18.92
C ALA A 156 -15.56 9.68 -17.56
N GLU A 157 -16.22 9.14 -16.54
CA GLU A 157 -16.22 9.66 -15.17
C GLU A 157 -14.85 9.62 -14.46
N ALA A 158 -13.91 8.83 -14.98
CA ALA A 158 -12.57 8.66 -14.42
C ALA A 158 -11.46 9.29 -15.29
N GLN A 159 -11.78 9.87 -16.45
CA GLN A 159 -10.78 10.45 -17.37
C GLN A 159 -10.03 11.64 -16.78
N ASP A 160 -10.68 12.38 -15.89
CA ASP A 160 -10.09 13.53 -15.20
C ASP A 160 -9.43 13.16 -13.86
N PHE A 161 -9.34 11.86 -13.53
CA PHE A 161 -8.67 11.44 -12.30
C PHE A 161 -7.18 11.80 -12.38
N PRO A 162 -6.60 12.41 -11.33
CA PRO A 162 -5.21 12.78 -11.31
C PRO A 162 -4.31 11.55 -11.30
N ALA A 163 -3.03 11.70 -11.69
CA ALA A 163 -2.04 10.63 -11.63
C ALA A 163 -2.00 9.92 -10.26
N TYR A 164 -2.18 10.68 -9.18
CA TYR A 164 -2.31 10.14 -7.82
C TYR A 164 -3.31 8.98 -7.73
N ALA A 165 -4.50 9.08 -8.35
CA ALA A 165 -5.54 8.06 -8.27
C ALA A 165 -5.09 6.72 -8.88
N TRP A 166 -4.15 6.78 -9.82
CA TRP A 166 -3.59 5.63 -10.50
C TRP A 166 -2.23 5.21 -9.95
N THR A 167 -1.64 5.94 -9.00
CA THR A 167 -0.38 5.57 -8.34
C THR A 167 -0.66 4.59 -7.20
N ALA A 168 0.12 3.51 -7.09
CA ALA A 168 0.08 2.66 -5.91
C ALA A 168 0.89 3.29 -4.79
N GLY A 169 0.27 3.56 -3.64
CA GLY A 169 0.98 4.00 -2.44
C GLY A 169 1.85 2.91 -1.82
N ASP A 170 2.74 3.33 -0.92
CA ASP A 170 3.52 2.41 -0.11
C ASP A 170 2.61 1.60 0.82
N GLU A 171 3.01 0.36 1.09
CA GLU A 171 2.41 -0.47 2.13
C GLU A 171 3.01 -0.13 3.50
N MET A 172 2.13 0.14 4.46
CA MET A 172 2.49 0.60 5.79
C MET A 172 2.01 -0.39 6.83
N ARG A 173 2.79 -0.55 7.90
CA ARG A 173 2.42 -1.31 9.09
C ARG A 173 2.51 -0.39 10.30
N ILE A 174 1.42 -0.29 11.05
CA ILE A 174 1.25 0.65 12.15
C ILE A 174 0.93 -0.14 13.41
N ALA A 175 1.75 0.03 14.45
CA ALA A 175 1.48 -0.47 15.79
C ALA A 175 0.90 0.64 16.66
N PHE A 176 -0.10 0.34 17.48
CA PHE A 176 -0.79 1.28 18.38
C PHE A 176 -1.16 0.61 19.70
N ARG A 177 -1.54 1.42 20.71
CA ARG A 177 -2.16 0.92 21.96
C ARG A 177 -3.68 0.96 21.83
N ASN A 178 -4.37 -0.01 22.42
CA ASN A 178 -5.85 -0.01 22.38
C ASN A 178 -6.46 1.21 23.08
N ALA A 179 -5.78 1.75 24.09
CA ALA A 179 -6.17 2.99 24.78
C ALA A 179 -6.20 4.24 23.85
N ASP A 180 -5.38 4.27 22.80
CA ASP A 180 -5.41 5.31 21.77
C ASP A 180 -4.96 4.72 20.43
N LYS A 181 -5.93 4.18 19.69
CA LYS A 181 -5.70 3.60 18.37
C LYS A 181 -5.17 4.61 17.36
N THR A 182 -5.53 5.90 17.50
CA THR A 182 -5.18 6.93 16.52
C THR A 182 -3.75 7.43 16.67
N GLN A 183 -3.13 7.23 17.84
CA GLN A 183 -1.72 7.51 18.06
C GLN A 183 -0.88 6.27 17.72
N SER A 184 -0.08 6.36 16.66
CA SER A 184 0.87 5.29 16.37
C SER A 184 2.00 5.29 17.39
N MET A 185 2.37 4.08 17.83
CA MET A 185 3.61 3.83 18.57
C MET A 185 4.78 3.61 17.62
N ARG A 186 4.54 2.92 16.51
CA ARG A 186 5.55 2.60 15.51
C ARG A 186 4.92 2.52 14.13
N ILE A 187 5.61 3.07 13.14
CA ILE A 187 5.21 2.97 11.73
C ILE A 187 6.38 2.40 10.94
N MET A 188 6.12 1.34 10.19
CA MET A 188 7.08 0.74 9.26
C MET A 188 6.57 0.88 7.84
N ASN A 189 7.43 1.35 6.94
CA ASN A 189 7.19 1.30 5.50
C ASN A 189 7.63 -0.05 4.95
N VAL A 190 6.69 -0.97 4.77
CA VAL A 190 6.94 -2.35 4.31
C VAL A 190 7.45 -2.36 2.87
N SER A 191 7.03 -1.39 2.05
CA SER A 191 7.46 -1.30 0.65
C SER A 191 8.93 -0.87 0.49
N LYS A 192 9.45 -0.06 1.42
CA LYS A 192 10.82 0.45 1.40
C LYS A 192 11.78 -0.29 2.34
N THR A 193 11.25 -1.06 3.30
CA THR A 193 12.07 -1.81 4.26
C THR A 193 12.33 -3.22 3.75
N ASN A 194 13.58 -3.52 3.41
CA ASN A 194 14.00 -4.88 3.08
C ASN A 194 14.58 -5.58 4.31
N ILE A 195 13.76 -6.34 5.03
CA ILE A 195 14.18 -7.10 6.21
C ILE A 195 15.15 -8.26 5.90
N PHE A 196 15.41 -8.55 4.62
CA PHE A 196 16.34 -9.59 4.17
C PHE A 196 17.69 -9.05 3.72
N LYS A 197 17.84 -7.72 3.59
CA LYS A 197 19.15 -7.09 3.43
C LYS A 197 19.68 -6.77 4.82
N LYS A 198 20.54 -7.66 5.34
CA LYS A 198 21.46 -7.35 6.44
C LYS A 198 22.60 -6.49 5.90
#